data_AF-A0A5K1B6F5-F1
#
_entry.id   AF-A0A5K1B6F5-F1
#
_cell.length_a   1.000
_cell.length_b   1.000
_cell.length_c   1.000
_cell.angle_alpha   90.00
_cell.angle_beta   90.00
_cell.angle_gamma   90.00
#
_symmetry.space_group_name_H-M   'P 1'
#
loop_
_entity.id
_entity.type
_entity.pdbx_description
1 polymer ?
#
loop_
_entity_poly.entity_id
_entity_poly.type
_entity_poly.pdbx_seq_one_letter_code
_entity_poly.pdbx_strand_id
1 'polypeptide(L)'
;VRTDWENLKIDVMYKALKHKFSIYPHLNALLLSTAGSVLVEASPHDLFWGGGREGEGLNYLGRLLMQLRSEFLGDGSSSTQSS
;
A
#
# COMPACT_ATOMS: atom_id res chain seq x y z
N VAL A 1 20.56 6.86 -15.47
CA VAL A 1 19.40 5.97 -15.22
C VAL A 1 19.93 4.69 -14.60
N ARG A 2 19.35 4.22 -13.48
CA ARG A 2 19.75 2.94 -12.86
C ARG A 2 19.13 1.80 -13.67
N THR A 3 19.92 0.82 -14.10
CA THR A 3 19.49 -0.23 -15.04
C THR A 3 18.57 -1.28 -14.42
N ASP A 4 18.48 -1.36 -13.10
CA ASP A 4 17.66 -2.28 -12.32
C ASP A 4 16.33 -1.66 -11.83
N TRP A 5 16.02 -0.42 -12.25
CA TRP A 5 14.90 0.34 -11.71
C TRP A 5 13.56 -0.38 -11.87
N GLU A 6 13.36 -1.07 -13.00
CA GLU A 6 12.14 -1.83 -13.25
C GLU A 6 11.91 -2.95 -12.24
N ASN A 7 12.99 -3.53 -11.70
CA ASN A 7 12.93 -4.56 -10.68
C ASN A 7 12.78 -3.98 -9.26
N LEU A 8 13.33 -2.78 -9.02
CA LEU A 8 13.37 -2.17 -7.68
C LEU A 8 12.19 -1.25 -7.36
N LYS A 9 11.50 -0.71 -8.36
CA LYS A 9 10.47 0.33 -8.16
C LYS A 9 9.36 -0.09 -7.21
N ILE A 10 8.98 -1.38 -7.22
CA ILE A 10 7.96 -1.94 -6.33
C ILE A 10 8.45 -1.91 -4.87
N ASP A 11 9.66 -2.43 -4.63
CA ASP A 11 10.25 -2.47 -3.29
C ASP A 11 10.48 -1.06 -2.71
N VAL A 12 10.94 -0.14 -3.55
CA VAL A 12 11.16 1.25 -3.15
C VAL A 12 9.84 1.93 -2.79
N MET A 13 8.80 1.75 -3.63
CA MET A 13 7.46 2.29 -3.35
C MET A 13 6.90 1.70 -2.05
N TYR A 14 6.99 0.39 -1.86
CA TYR A 14 6.51 -0.26 -0.66
C TYR A 14 7.22 0.26 0.60
N LYS A 15 8.55 0.41 0.58
CA LYS A 15 9.31 1.02 1.69
C LYS A 15 8.84 2.44 2.00
N ALA A 16 8.59 3.26 0.97
CA ALA A 16 8.10 4.62 1.13
C ALA A 16 6.68 4.65 1.75
N LEU A 17 5.78 3.79 1.27
CA LEU A 17 4.44 3.64 1.84
C LEU A 17 4.51 3.21 3.30
N LYS A 18 5.26 2.16 3.61
CA LYS A 18 5.44 1.69 4.99
C LYS A 18 5.91 2.81 5.90
N HIS A 19 6.95 3.55 5.50
CA HIS A 19 7.45 4.68 6.27
C HIS A 19 6.38 5.77 6.49
N LYS A 20 5.67 6.18 5.43
CA LYS A 20 4.60 7.18 5.51
C LYS A 20 3.50 6.76 6.49
N PHE A 21 2.98 5.54 6.35
CA PHE A 21 1.87 5.08 7.19
C PHE A 21 2.30 4.64 8.60
N SER A 22 3.59 4.39 8.85
CA SER A 22 4.12 4.18 10.22
C SER A 22 4.35 5.51 10.96
N ILE A 23 4.73 6.58 10.26
CA ILE A 23 4.99 7.89 10.90
C ILE A 23 3.71 8.64 11.25
N TYR A 24 2.66 8.51 10.45
CA TYR A 24 1.44 9.31 10.58
C TYR A 24 0.25 8.46 11.05
N PRO A 25 -0.09 8.47 12.36
CA PRO A 25 -1.15 7.62 12.91
C PRO A 25 -2.51 7.84 12.26
N HIS A 26 -2.83 9.07 11.85
CA HIS A 26 -4.09 9.36 11.16
C HIS A 26 -4.17 8.71 9.77
N LEU A 27 -3.06 8.64 9.04
CA LEU A 27 -3.01 7.92 7.77
C LEU A 27 -3.09 6.40 7.99
N ASN A 28 -2.42 5.90 9.03
CA ASN A 28 -2.52 4.50 9.44
C ASN A 28 -3.98 4.11 9.70
N ALA A 29 -4.67 4.87 10.56
CA ALA A 29 -6.08 4.66 10.88
C ALA A 29 -6.98 4.73 9.63
N LEU A 30 -6.71 5.68 8.73
CA LEU A 30 -7.41 5.77 7.45
C LEU A 30 -7.20 4.52 6.60
N LEU A 31 -5.96 4.03 6.47
CA LEU A 31 -5.66 2.80 5.73
C LEU A 31 -6.37 1.58 6.34
N LEU A 32 -6.33 1.44 7.67
CA LEU A 32 -7.00 0.36 8.40
C LEU A 32 -8.52 0.41 8.23
N SER A 33 -9.12 1.62 8.19
CA SER A 33 -10.56 1.79 8.01
C SER A 33 -11.09 1.23 6.68
N THR A 34 -10.21 0.99 5.71
CA THR A 34 -10.57 0.39 4.41
C THR A 34 -10.63 -1.14 4.44
N ALA A 35 -10.44 -1.78 5.60
CA ALA A 35 -10.49 -3.23 5.74
C ALA A 35 -11.77 -3.82 5.12
N GLY A 36 -11.63 -4.93 4.40
CA GLY A 36 -12.73 -5.54 3.63
C GLY A 36 -13.00 -4.89 2.27
N SER A 37 -12.38 -3.75 1.95
CA SER A 37 -12.50 -3.10 0.63
C SER A 37 -11.26 -3.30 -0.23
N VAL A 38 -11.46 -3.33 -1.55
CA VAL A 38 -10.40 -3.28 -2.56
C VAL A 38 -10.00 -1.83 -2.79
N LEU A 39 -8.70 -1.53 -2.77
CA LEU A 39 -8.17 -0.21 -3.10
C LEU A 39 -7.70 -0.19 -4.55
N VAL A 40 -8.20 0.77 -5.32
CA VAL A 40 -7.81 1.03 -6.71
C VAL A 40 -7.38 2.48 -6.83
N GLU A 41 -6.15 2.71 -7.32
CA GLU A 41 -5.70 4.05 -7.69
C GLU A 41 -6.39 4.44 -9.01
N ALA A 42 -7.16 5.53 -8.98
CA ALA A 42 -8.09 5.89 -10.05
C ALA A 42 -7.45 6.80 -11.12
N SER A 43 -6.20 6.54 -11.49
CA SER A 43 -5.56 7.20 -12.63
C SER A 43 -5.98 6.52 -13.94
N PRO A 44 -6.63 7.24 -14.87
CA PRO A 44 -7.02 6.68 -16.17
C PRO A 44 -5.83 6.51 -17.13
N HIS A 45 -4.66 7.03 -16.79
CA HIS A 45 -3.46 7.02 -17.65
C HIS A 45 -2.32 6.18 -17.09
N ASP A 46 -2.36 5.83 -15.80
CA ASP A 46 -1.33 5.02 -15.17
C ASP A 46 -1.74 3.54 -15.19
N LEU A 47 -1.18 2.78 -16.12
CA LEU A 47 -1.45 1.35 -16.26
C LEU A 47 -0.60 0.49 -15.31
N PHE A 48 0.40 1.06 -14.63
CA PHE A 48 1.27 0.29 -13.75
C PHE A 48 0.84 0.45 -12.29
N TRP A 49 0.82 1.67 -11.77
CA TRP A 49 0.39 1.95 -10.41
C TRP A 49 -1.12 2.05 -10.27
N GLY A 50 -1.78 2.53 -11.33
CA GLY A 50 -3.22 2.78 -11.39
C GLY A 50 -4.05 1.65 -11.97
N GLY A 51 -5.37 1.81 -11.86
CA GLY A 51 -6.37 0.90 -12.42
C GLY A 51 -6.60 1.07 -13.92
N GLY A 52 -6.04 2.11 -14.56
CA GLY A 52 -6.37 2.44 -15.94
C GLY A 52 -7.79 2.96 -16.09
N ARG A 53 -8.19 3.28 -17.32
CA ARG A 53 -9.48 3.93 -17.58
C ARG A 53 -10.65 2.95 -17.45
N GLU A 54 -10.43 1.73 -17.92
CA GLU A 54 -11.41 0.66 -18.05
C GLU A 54 -11.11 -0.53 -17.11
N GLY A 55 -10.17 -0.36 -16.17
CA GLY A 55 -9.73 -1.43 -15.26
C GLY A 55 -8.59 -2.30 -15.83
N GLU A 56 -7.95 -1.87 -16.92
CA GLU A 56 -6.85 -2.56 -17.58
C GLU A 56 -5.48 -2.35 -16.91
N GLY A 57 -5.40 -1.43 -15.94
CA GLY A 57 -4.18 -1.16 -15.18
C GLY A 57 -3.87 -2.21 -14.11
N LEU A 58 -2.58 -2.37 -13.79
CA LEU A 58 -2.09 -3.38 -12.85
C LEU A 58 -2.40 -3.04 -11.39
N ASN A 59 -2.70 -1.77 -11.09
CA ASN A 59 -3.05 -1.27 -9.76
C ASN A 59 -2.01 -1.65 -8.69
N TYR A 60 -0.71 -1.56 -9.01
CA TYR A 60 0.34 -1.92 -8.04
C TYR A 60 0.26 -1.07 -6.77
N LEU A 61 -0.15 0.20 -6.85
CA LEU A 61 -0.24 1.05 -5.66
C LEU A 61 -1.33 0.56 -4.71
N GLY A 62 -2.53 0.27 -5.24
CA GLY A 62 -3.63 -0.28 -4.45
C GLY A 62 -3.25 -1.63 -3.83
N ARG A 63 -2.58 -2.50 -4.59
CA ARG A 63 -2.08 -3.80 -4.09
C ARG A 63 -1.09 -3.64 -2.94
N LEU A 64 -0.10 -2.74 -3.06
CA LEU A 64 0.88 -2.48 -2.00
C LEU A 64 0.23 -1.89 -0.75
N LEU A 65 -0.74 -0.98 -0.89
CA LEU A 65 -1.50 -0.45 0.24
C LEU A 65 -2.30 -1.54 0.96
N MET A 66 -2.95 -2.44 0.20
CA MET A 66 -3.68 -3.58 0.79
C MET A 66 -2.75 -4.57 1.49
N GLN A 67 -1.56 -4.84 0.93
CA GLN A 67 -0.55 -5.65 1.59
C GLN A 67 -0.11 -5.01 2.91
N LEU A 68 0.22 -3.71 2.89
CA LEU A 68 0.62 -2.98 4.10
C LEU A 68 -0.49 -2.94 5.15
N ARG A 69 -1.76 -2.79 4.73
CA ARG A 69 -2.92 -2.88 5.62
C ARG A 69 -2.99 -4.24 6.31
N SER A 70 -2.81 -5.33 5.55
CA SER A 70 -2.80 -6.68 6.11
C SER A 70 -1.69 -6.88 7.14
N GLU A 71 -0.50 -6.33 6.91
CA GLU A 71 0.60 -6.35 7.89
C GLU A 71 0.24 -5.63 9.18
N PHE A 72 -0.28 -4.39 9.10
CA PHE A 72 -0.66 -3.64 10.29
C PHE A 72 -1.82 -4.27 11.07
N LEU A 73 -2.76 -4.94 10.39
CA LEU A 73 -3.82 -5.70 11.05
C LEU A 73 -3.27 -6.97 11.73
N GLY A 74 -2.28 -7.64 11.12
CA GLY A 74 -1.60 -8.80 11.70
C GLY A 74 -0.75 -8.46 12.92
N ASP A 75 -0.05 -7.32 12.88
CA ASP A 75 0.82 -6.82 13.97
C ASP A 75 0.02 -6.34 15.20
N GLY A 76 -1.31 -6.18 15.10
CA GLY A 76 -2.19 -5.84 16.21
C GLY A 76 -2.40 -6.97 17.24
N SER A 77 -1.84 -8.16 17.00
CA SER A 77 -2.03 -9.35 17.85
C SER A 77 -0.96 -9.53 18.95
N SER A 78 0.07 -8.68 19.00
CA SER A 78 1.20 -8.84 19.93
C SER A 78 1.57 -7.54 20.65
N SER A 79 0.70 -7.07 21.53
CA SER A 79 1.07 -6.20 22.67
C SER A 79 -0.09 -6.04 23.65
N THR A 80 -0.63 -7.15 24.13
CA THR A 80 -1.22 -7.19 25.48
C THR A 80 -0.26 -7.97 26.35
N GLN A 81 0.66 -7.25 26.99
CA GLN A 81 1.26 -7.72 28.23
C GLN A 81 0.95 -6.66 29.29
N SER A 82 -0.05 -6.97 30.10
CA SER A 82 -0.44 -6.25 31.29
C SER A 82 0.50 -6.61 32.43
N SER A 83 0.99 -5.59 33.15
CA SER A 83 1.17 -5.46 34.62
C SER A 83 2.32 -4.50 34.92
#